data_AF-A0A959IEN6-F1
#
_entry.id   AF-A0A959IEN6-F1
#
_cell.length_a   1.000
_cell.length_b   1.000
_cell.length_c   1.000
_cell.angle_alpha   90.00
_cell.angle_beta   90.00
_cell.angle_gamma   90.00
#
_symmetry.space_group_name_H-M   'P 1'
#
loop_
_entity.id
_entity.type
_entity.pdbx_description
1 polymer ?
#
loop_
_entity_poly.entity_id
_entity_poly.type
_entity_poly.pdbx_seq_one_letter_code
_entity_poly.pdbx_strand_id
1 'polypeptide(L)'
;ISATRPFQRQKQIWEAKWTGARLVGGKDLSKSIPNPRQRALKILEYSSMPGTSRHHWGTDVDLNELENEYFTQGRGLKEYEWLVANAGRFGFCQVYSEKGTDRPDGYNLEKWHWSYLPMARKLTEFARHELKNEDISGFLGAETAAQIDVVNKYVLGINPVCR
;
A
#
# COMPACT_ATOMS: atom_id res chain seq x y z
N ILE A 1 6.51 -8.71 -7.03
CA ILE A 1 6.11 -10.03 -6.49
C ILE A 1 6.51 -10.13 -5.01
N SER A 2 5.54 -10.21 -4.11
CA SER A 2 5.72 -10.12 -2.64
C SER A 2 4.52 -10.76 -1.95
N ALA A 3 4.69 -11.21 -0.72
CA ALA A 3 3.59 -11.65 0.16
C ALA A 3 3.84 -11.09 1.56
N THR A 4 3.87 -11.91 2.61
CA THR A 4 4.15 -11.48 3.98
C THR A 4 5.45 -10.69 4.07
N ARG A 5 5.39 -9.52 4.70
CA ARG A 5 6.53 -8.63 4.89
C ARG A 5 6.65 -8.24 6.36
N PRO A 6 7.73 -8.58 7.07
CA PRO A 6 7.93 -8.12 8.43
C PRO A 6 8.17 -6.61 8.52
N PHE A 7 7.97 -6.04 9.71
CA PHE A 7 8.22 -4.62 9.99
C PHE A 7 9.61 -4.16 9.51
N GLN A 8 10.67 -4.90 9.86
CA GLN A 8 12.05 -4.54 9.52
C GLN A 8 12.27 -4.48 8.01
N ARG A 9 11.63 -5.36 7.24
CA ARG A 9 11.73 -5.33 5.78
C ARG A 9 11.01 -4.12 5.20
N GLN A 10 9.82 -3.79 5.69
CA GLN A 10 9.11 -2.59 5.27
C GLN A 10 9.88 -1.31 5.64
N LYS A 11 10.48 -1.28 6.83
CA LYS A 11 11.36 -0.19 7.30
C LYS A 11 12.52 0.05 6.36
N GLN A 12 13.25 -1.00 5.98
CA GLN A 12 14.35 -0.87 5.01
C GLN A 12 13.89 -0.27 3.67
N ILE A 13 12.75 -0.70 3.14
CA ILE A 13 12.21 -0.18 1.87
C ILE A 13 11.85 1.30 2.01
N TRP A 14 11.16 1.65 3.10
CA TRP A 14 10.74 3.02 3.39
C TRP A 14 11.95 3.94 3.57
N GLU A 15 12.88 3.58 4.45
CA GLU A 15 14.03 4.43 4.81
C GLU A 15 15.02 4.58 3.65
N ALA A 16 15.16 3.58 2.78
CA ALA A 16 15.94 3.72 1.56
C ALA A 16 15.35 4.80 0.63
N LYS A 17 14.02 4.87 0.50
CA LYS A 17 13.34 5.93 -0.26
C LYS A 17 13.43 7.28 0.45
N TRP A 18 13.28 7.28 1.78
CA TRP A 18 13.33 8.48 2.62
C TRP A 18 14.68 9.19 2.57
N THR A 19 15.77 8.42 2.61
CA THR A 19 17.15 8.93 2.63
C THR A 19 17.72 9.16 1.24
N GLY A 20 16.98 8.81 0.18
CA GLY A 20 17.46 8.94 -1.20
C GLY A 20 18.36 7.80 -1.68
N ALA A 21 18.69 6.83 -0.81
CA ALA A 21 19.45 5.63 -1.19
C ALA A 21 18.72 4.80 -2.27
N ARG A 22 17.39 4.90 -2.33
CA ARG A 22 16.55 4.42 -3.43
C ARG A 22 15.80 5.61 -4.03
N LEU A 23 16.00 5.83 -5.32
CA LEU A 23 15.31 6.89 -6.05
C LEU A 23 13.81 6.57 -6.20
N VAL A 24 12.98 7.61 -6.18
CA VAL A 24 11.54 7.53 -6.46
C VAL A 24 11.24 8.41 -7.67
N GLY A 25 10.76 7.80 -8.75
CA GLY A 25 10.59 8.51 -10.03
C GLY A 25 11.91 9.13 -10.54
N GLY A 26 13.03 8.44 -10.32
CA GLY A 26 14.36 8.92 -10.68
C GLY A 26 14.94 10.04 -9.80
N LYS A 27 14.28 10.40 -8.69
CA LYS A 27 14.71 11.50 -7.81
C LYS A 27 15.12 11.02 -6.42
N ASP A 28 16.15 11.66 -5.88
CA ASP A 28 16.54 11.58 -4.47
C ASP A 28 15.57 12.44 -3.65
N LEU A 29 14.68 11.81 -2.89
CA LEU A 29 13.66 12.53 -2.13
C LEU A 29 14.23 13.30 -0.93
N SER A 30 15.40 12.91 -0.41
CA SER A 30 16.04 13.62 0.70
C SER A 30 16.43 15.05 0.32
N LYS A 31 16.77 15.25 -0.96
CA LYS A 31 17.14 16.53 -1.55
C LYS A 31 15.96 17.22 -2.23
N SER A 32 15.21 16.49 -3.05
CA SER A 32 14.14 17.07 -3.87
C SER A 32 12.87 17.42 -3.10
N ILE A 33 12.62 16.78 -1.94
CA ILE A 33 11.47 17.05 -1.08
C ILE A 33 11.96 17.17 0.38
N PRO A 34 12.48 18.34 0.79
CA PRO A 34 13.02 18.52 2.14
C PRO A 34 11.94 18.48 3.24
N ASN A 35 10.69 18.85 2.92
CA ASN A 35 9.59 18.80 3.88
C ASN A 35 9.20 17.33 4.21
N PRO A 36 9.27 16.89 5.48
CA PRO A 36 9.02 15.49 5.86
C PRO A 36 7.61 15.01 5.49
N ARG A 37 6.58 15.83 5.70
CA ARG A 37 5.19 15.47 5.39
C ARG A 37 4.99 15.26 3.88
N GLN A 38 5.49 16.17 3.04
CA GLN A 38 5.42 16.02 1.58
C GLN A 38 6.23 14.81 1.10
N ARG A 39 7.38 14.54 1.73
CA ARG A 39 8.20 13.37 1.42
C ARG A 39 7.48 12.07 1.75
N ALA A 40 6.86 12.00 2.93
CA ALA A 40 6.04 10.86 3.34
C ALA A 40 4.89 10.62 2.35
N LEU A 41 4.13 11.67 2.02
CA LEU A 41 3.05 11.60 1.03
C LEU A 41 3.54 11.08 -0.33
N LYS A 42 4.74 11.50 -0.78
CA LYS A 42 5.32 11.01 -2.04
C LYS A 42 5.66 9.53 -1.99
N ILE A 43 6.20 9.02 -0.88
CA ILE A 43 6.51 7.59 -0.73
C ILE A 43 5.22 6.77 -0.62
N LEU A 44 4.23 7.30 0.10
CA LEU A 44 2.91 6.70 0.31
C LEU A 44 2.06 6.57 -0.97
N GLU A 45 2.48 7.12 -2.10
CA GLU A 45 1.82 6.84 -3.38
C GLU A 45 1.77 5.33 -3.69
N TYR A 46 2.83 4.59 -3.34
CA TYR A 46 2.99 3.15 -3.62
C TYR A 46 3.73 2.36 -2.53
N SER A 47 4.06 2.99 -1.39
CA SER A 47 4.79 2.30 -0.32
C SER A 47 4.33 2.74 1.04
N SER A 48 3.74 1.79 1.76
CA SER A 48 3.24 1.96 3.12
C SER A 48 4.33 2.35 4.11
N MET A 49 3.96 3.17 5.08
CA MET A 49 4.75 3.30 6.31
C MET A 49 4.91 1.93 6.98
N PRO A 50 6.07 1.60 7.57
CA PRO A 50 6.25 0.40 8.38
C PRO A 50 5.16 0.32 9.48
N GLY A 51 4.52 -0.84 9.60
CA GLY A 51 3.37 -1.05 10.50
C GLY A 51 2.00 -0.77 9.87
N THR A 52 1.94 -0.11 8.71
CA THR A 52 0.67 0.21 8.01
C THR A 52 0.41 -0.64 6.77
N SER A 53 1.36 -1.50 6.39
CA SER A 53 1.21 -2.38 5.23
C SER A 53 0.27 -3.55 5.51
N ARG A 54 -0.65 -3.85 4.60
CA ARG A 54 -1.45 -5.08 4.66
C ARG A 54 -0.63 -6.35 4.44
N HIS A 55 0.55 -6.26 3.81
CA HIS A 55 1.49 -7.39 3.77
C HIS A 55 1.99 -7.81 5.17
N HIS A 56 1.87 -6.95 6.20
CA HIS A 56 2.16 -7.38 7.58
C HIS A 56 1.15 -8.41 8.08
N TRP A 57 -0.06 -8.41 7.55
CA TRP A 57 -1.14 -9.31 7.95
C TRP A 57 -1.01 -10.71 7.34
N GLY A 58 -0.13 -10.87 6.34
CA GLY A 58 0.00 -12.12 5.58
C GLY A 58 -1.22 -12.45 4.72
N THR A 59 -2.13 -11.50 4.52
CA THR A 59 -3.34 -11.66 3.70
C THR A 59 -3.18 -11.13 2.28
N ASP A 60 -2.11 -10.40 1.99
CA ASP A 60 -1.95 -9.62 0.77
C ASP A 60 -0.74 -10.08 -0.04
N VAL A 61 -0.92 -10.15 -1.35
CA VAL A 61 0.07 -10.63 -2.33
C VAL A 61 0.18 -9.69 -3.53
N ASP A 62 1.42 -9.50 -4.00
CA ASP A 62 1.74 -8.83 -5.27
C ASP A 62 2.00 -9.89 -6.34
N LEU A 63 1.20 -9.91 -7.41
CA LEU A 63 1.27 -10.91 -8.47
C LEU A 63 1.91 -10.35 -9.75
N ASN A 64 2.77 -11.17 -10.37
CA ASN A 64 3.37 -11.01 -11.70
C ASN A 64 4.32 -9.81 -11.91
N GLU A 65 3.88 -8.57 -11.69
CA GLU A 65 4.67 -7.35 -11.95
C GLU A 65 4.29 -6.22 -10.99
N LEU A 66 5.10 -5.16 -10.88
CA LEU A 66 4.88 -4.02 -9.99
C LEU A 66 4.66 -2.68 -10.72
N GLU A 67 4.37 -2.74 -12.02
CA GLU A 67 4.10 -1.58 -12.88
C GLU A 67 2.78 -1.77 -13.62
N ASN A 68 1.91 -0.75 -13.62
CA ASN A 68 0.54 -0.88 -14.13
C ASN A 68 0.50 -1.07 -15.65
N GLU A 69 1.50 -0.55 -16.35
CA GLU A 69 1.69 -0.63 -17.79
C GLU A 69 1.87 -2.07 -18.28
N TYR A 70 2.41 -2.96 -17.45
CA TYR A 70 2.50 -4.39 -17.79
C TYR A 70 1.11 -5.00 -18.04
N PHE A 71 0.12 -4.58 -17.25
CA PHE A 71 -1.23 -5.12 -17.26
C PHE A 71 -2.18 -4.40 -18.24
N THR A 72 -1.65 -3.61 -19.18
CA THR A 72 -2.47 -2.95 -20.22
C THR A 72 -2.39 -3.64 -21.57
N GLN A 73 -1.46 -4.58 -21.77
CA GLN A 73 -1.26 -5.25 -23.05
C GLN A 73 -0.73 -6.68 -22.93
N GLY A 74 -0.82 -7.43 -24.02
CA GLY A 74 -0.18 -8.74 -24.17
C GLY A 74 -0.56 -9.73 -23.09
N ARG A 75 0.46 -10.36 -22.47
CA ARG A 75 0.28 -11.35 -21.41
C ARG A 75 -0.28 -10.75 -20.12
N GLY A 76 0.24 -9.59 -19.70
CA GLY A 76 -0.18 -8.96 -18.45
C GLY A 76 -1.65 -8.53 -18.48
N LEU A 77 -2.15 -8.08 -19.62
CA LEU A 77 -3.59 -7.79 -19.77
C LEU A 77 -4.45 -9.03 -19.50
N LYS A 78 -4.11 -10.16 -20.13
CA LYS A 78 -4.85 -11.43 -19.93
C LYS A 78 -4.81 -11.90 -18.49
N GLU A 79 -3.66 -11.77 -17.82
CA GLU A 79 -3.50 -12.12 -16.40
C GLU A 79 -4.38 -11.23 -15.50
N TYR A 80 -4.39 -9.91 -15.75
CA TYR A 80 -5.20 -8.97 -14.98
C TYR A 80 -6.70 -9.18 -15.21
N GLU A 81 -7.14 -9.33 -16.46
CA GLU A 81 -8.54 -9.61 -16.79
C GLU A 81 -9.02 -10.91 -16.13
N TRP A 82 -8.17 -11.94 -16.10
CA TRP A 82 -8.48 -13.18 -15.41
C TRP A 82 -8.64 -12.96 -13.90
N LEU A 83 -7.73 -12.20 -13.27
CA LEU A 83 -7.81 -11.89 -11.84
C LEU A 83 -9.08 -11.10 -11.51
N VAL A 84 -9.40 -10.06 -12.27
CA VAL A 84 -10.63 -9.26 -12.11
C VAL A 84 -11.88 -10.15 -12.21
N ALA A 85 -11.92 -11.07 -13.17
CA ALA A 85 -13.08 -11.94 -13.37
C ALA A 85 -13.18 -13.11 -12.37
N ASN A 86 -12.06 -13.59 -11.82
CA ASN A 86 -12.03 -14.87 -11.09
C ASN A 86 -11.52 -14.80 -9.64
N ALA A 87 -10.67 -13.84 -9.27
CA ALA A 87 -10.01 -13.81 -7.97
C ALA A 87 -11.03 -13.77 -6.81
N GLY A 88 -12.15 -13.08 -7.00
CA GLY A 88 -13.26 -13.02 -6.04
C GLY A 88 -13.84 -14.40 -5.68
N ARG A 89 -13.84 -15.36 -6.62
CA ARG A 89 -14.30 -16.75 -6.40
C ARG A 89 -13.41 -17.50 -5.41
N PHE A 90 -12.17 -17.05 -5.25
CA PHE A 90 -11.18 -17.59 -4.32
C PHE A 90 -11.03 -16.72 -3.06
N GLY A 91 -11.89 -15.72 -2.88
CA GLY A 91 -11.87 -14.83 -1.72
C GLY A 91 -10.88 -13.68 -1.82
N PHE A 92 -10.30 -13.41 -2.99
CA PHE A 92 -9.36 -12.31 -3.19
C PHE A 92 -10.06 -11.04 -3.72
N CYS A 93 -9.55 -9.88 -3.34
CA CYS A 93 -10.06 -8.58 -3.76
C CYS A 93 -8.92 -7.60 -4.02
N GLN A 94 -9.05 -6.78 -5.06
CA GLN A 94 -8.09 -5.73 -5.37
C GLN A 94 -8.38 -4.50 -4.50
N VAL A 95 -7.61 -4.34 -3.43
CA VAL A 95 -7.84 -3.31 -2.40
C VAL A 95 -7.41 -1.92 -2.83
N TYR A 96 -6.47 -1.79 -3.78
CA TYR A 96 -6.00 -0.51 -4.32
C TYR A 96 -6.49 -0.35 -5.76
N SER A 97 -7.79 -0.06 -5.90
CA SER A 97 -8.44 0.29 -7.16
C SER A 97 -8.09 1.71 -7.61
N GLU A 98 -8.65 2.21 -8.71
CA GLU A 98 -8.57 3.63 -9.01
C GLU A 98 -9.09 4.49 -7.84
N LYS A 99 -8.48 5.67 -7.65
CA LYS A 99 -8.99 6.67 -6.71
C LYS A 99 -10.19 7.38 -7.33
N GLY A 100 -11.17 7.69 -6.50
CA GLY A 100 -12.40 8.34 -6.94
C GLY A 100 -13.25 8.78 -5.76
N THR A 101 -14.49 9.17 -6.01
CA THR A 101 -15.42 9.67 -4.96
C THR A 101 -15.56 8.70 -3.79
N ASP A 102 -15.62 7.38 -4.07
CA ASP A 102 -15.83 6.36 -3.03
C ASP A 102 -14.52 5.90 -2.35
N ARG A 103 -13.37 6.22 -2.95
CA ARG A 103 -12.02 5.96 -2.41
C ARG A 103 -11.09 7.13 -2.74
N PRO A 104 -11.23 8.27 -2.03
CA PRO A 104 -10.45 9.47 -2.32
C PRO A 104 -8.99 9.36 -1.83
N ASP A 105 -8.77 8.58 -0.77
CA ASP A 105 -7.49 8.43 -0.10
C ASP A 105 -6.84 7.06 -0.34
N GLY A 106 -5.61 6.90 0.16
CA GLY A 106 -4.84 5.65 0.15
C GLY A 106 -3.77 5.61 -0.93
N TYR A 107 -3.29 4.40 -1.22
CA TYR A 107 -2.30 4.15 -2.28
C TYR A 107 -2.93 4.35 -3.66
N ASN A 108 -2.11 4.59 -4.68
CA ASN A 108 -2.59 4.67 -6.08
C ASN A 108 -3.05 3.29 -6.59
N LEU A 109 -3.56 3.22 -7.83
CA LEU A 109 -3.95 1.95 -8.44
C LEU A 109 -2.76 0.98 -8.42
N GLU A 110 -2.99 -0.23 -7.93
CA GLU A 110 -2.01 -1.32 -7.99
C GLU A 110 -2.71 -2.57 -8.55
N LYS A 111 -2.49 -2.86 -9.84
CA LYS A 111 -3.13 -4.01 -10.52
C LYS A 111 -2.65 -5.38 -10.03
N TRP A 112 -1.51 -5.39 -9.37
CA TRP A 112 -0.85 -6.58 -8.84
C TRP A 112 -1.24 -6.92 -7.40
N HIS A 113 -1.84 -5.98 -6.64
CA HIS A 113 -2.03 -6.12 -5.19
C HIS A 113 -3.42 -6.68 -4.85
N TRP A 114 -3.45 -7.91 -4.34
CA TRP A 114 -4.69 -8.63 -4.02
C TRP A 114 -4.70 -9.12 -2.57
N SER A 115 -5.82 -8.91 -1.88
CA SER A 115 -6.02 -9.24 -0.46
C SER A 115 -7.02 -10.37 -0.28
N TYR A 116 -6.68 -11.37 0.53
CA TYR A 116 -7.55 -12.49 0.90
C TYR A 116 -8.57 -12.05 1.97
N LEU A 117 -9.78 -11.72 1.52
CA LEU A 117 -10.84 -11.11 2.33
C LEU A 117 -11.27 -11.88 3.58
N PRO A 118 -11.36 -13.23 3.58
CA PRO A 118 -11.86 -13.95 4.77
C PRO A 118 -11.10 -13.61 6.05
N MET A 119 -9.79 -13.36 5.95
CA MET A 119 -8.97 -12.89 7.07
C MET A 119 -8.80 -11.36 7.06
N ALA A 120 -8.59 -10.76 5.90
CA ALA A 120 -8.23 -9.35 5.82
C ALA A 120 -9.34 -8.42 6.32
N ARG A 121 -10.62 -8.80 6.19
CA ARG A 121 -11.75 -8.06 6.77
C ARG A 121 -11.69 -7.99 8.30
N LYS A 122 -11.43 -9.13 8.95
CA LYS A 122 -11.31 -9.20 10.43
C LYS A 122 -10.17 -8.32 10.93
N LEU A 123 -9.03 -8.32 10.23
CA LEU A 123 -7.87 -7.51 10.57
C LEU A 123 -8.08 -6.02 10.25
N THR A 124 -8.85 -5.71 9.20
CA THR A 124 -9.24 -4.33 8.88
C THR A 124 -10.15 -3.75 9.97
N GLU A 125 -11.12 -4.52 10.44
CA GLU A 125 -11.99 -4.10 11.55
C GLU A 125 -11.24 -4.03 12.89
N PHE A 126 -10.33 -4.97 13.17
CA PHE A 126 -9.44 -4.85 14.32
C PHE A 126 -8.59 -3.57 14.24
N ALA A 127 -7.98 -3.28 13.09
CA ALA A 127 -7.20 -2.07 12.90
C ALA A 127 -8.05 -0.79 13.04
N ARG A 128 -9.31 -0.81 12.59
CA ARG A 128 -10.23 0.33 12.75
C ARG A 128 -10.45 0.70 14.21
N HIS A 129 -10.51 -0.28 15.11
CA HIS A 129 -10.79 -0.06 16.52
C HIS A 129 -9.53 0.16 17.36
N GLU A 130 -8.46 -0.56 17.05
CA GLU A 130 -7.28 -0.63 17.91
C GLU A 130 -6.11 0.21 17.42
N LEU A 131 -5.95 0.41 16.11
CA LEU A 131 -4.78 1.09 15.56
C LEU A 131 -4.99 2.61 15.55
N LYS A 132 -4.05 3.33 16.14
CA LYS A 132 -4.02 4.80 16.14
C LYS A 132 -2.83 5.30 15.34
N ASN A 133 -2.92 6.54 14.88
CA ASN A 133 -1.83 7.15 14.12
C ASN A 133 -0.54 7.25 14.96
N GLU A 134 -0.68 7.43 16.26
CA GLU A 134 0.40 7.55 17.23
C GLU A 134 1.16 6.23 17.45
N ASP A 135 0.55 5.09 17.14
CA ASP A 135 1.20 3.78 17.24
C ASP A 135 2.23 3.57 16.11
N ILE A 136 2.11 4.34 15.02
CA ILE A 136 2.98 4.25 13.85
C ILE A 136 4.31 4.95 14.14
N SER A 137 5.30 4.17 14.55
CA SER A 137 6.59 4.66 15.06
C SER A 137 7.77 3.76 14.68
N GLY A 138 9.00 4.17 15.04
CA GLY A 138 10.19 3.32 14.96
C GLY A 138 10.93 3.32 13.60
N PHE A 139 10.66 4.29 12.73
CA PHE A 139 11.32 4.49 11.44
C PHE A 139 11.41 5.99 11.09
N LEU A 140 12.29 6.37 10.15
CA LEU A 140 12.45 7.77 9.74
C LEU A 140 11.16 8.33 9.12
N GLY A 141 10.70 9.50 9.58
CA GLY A 141 9.48 10.13 9.06
C GLY A 141 8.19 9.67 9.74
N ALA A 142 8.27 8.78 10.73
CA ALA A 142 7.11 8.30 11.47
C ALA A 142 6.34 9.41 12.18
N GLU A 143 7.01 10.52 12.56
CA GLU A 143 6.39 11.70 13.14
C GLU A 143 5.32 12.36 12.26
N THR A 144 5.28 12.00 10.97
CA THR A 144 4.28 12.50 10.00
C THR A 144 2.99 11.68 9.98
N ALA A 145 2.95 10.51 10.62
CA ALA A 145 1.82 9.58 10.58
C ALA A 145 0.49 10.23 11.04
N ALA A 146 0.50 10.89 12.19
CA ALA A 146 -0.67 11.62 12.71
C ALA A 146 -1.05 12.82 11.84
N GLN A 147 -0.07 13.56 11.31
CA GLN A 147 -0.31 14.72 10.45
C GLN A 147 -0.95 14.37 9.09
N ILE A 148 -0.81 13.11 8.68
CA ILE A 148 -1.33 12.58 7.42
C ILE A 148 -2.59 11.73 7.65
N ASP A 149 -2.94 11.44 8.91
CA ASP A 149 -4.06 10.56 9.27
C ASP A 149 -3.93 9.17 8.62
N VAL A 150 -2.74 8.57 8.75
CA VAL A 150 -2.32 7.39 7.98
C VAL A 150 -3.22 6.18 8.19
N VAL A 151 -3.79 6.00 9.40
CA VAL A 151 -4.70 4.87 9.67
C VAL A 151 -5.97 5.03 8.85
N ASN A 152 -6.68 6.16 8.97
CA ASN A 152 -7.95 6.34 8.26
C ASN A 152 -7.74 6.48 6.75
N LYS A 153 -6.72 7.21 6.33
CA LYS A 153 -6.49 7.52 4.91
C LYS A 153 -5.76 6.43 4.14
N TYR A 154 -4.91 5.62 4.77
CA TYR A 154 -4.10 4.62 4.06
C TYR A 154 -4.36 3.19 4.51
N VAL A 155 -4.44 2.91 5.81
CA VAL A 155 -4.76 1.54 6.28
C VAL A 155 -6.21 1.17 5.94
N LEU A 156 -7.14 2.09 6.19
CA LEU A 156 -8.58 1.92 5.92
C LEU A 156 -8.99 2.47 4.54
N GLY A 157 -8.09 3.18 3.85
CA GLY A 157 -8.26 3.79 2.53
C GLY A 157 -8.24 2.80 1.35
N ILE A 158 -8.98 1.70 1.49
CA ILE A 158 -9.10 0.64 0.49
C ILE A 158 -10.43 0.72 -0.27
N ASN A 159 -10.48 0.01 -1.40
CA ASN A 159 -11.67 -0.19 -2.22
C ASN A 159 -12.87 -0.62 -1.36
N PRO A 160 -13.99 0.11 -1.37
CA PRO A 160 -15.16 -0.16 -0.52
C PRO A 160 -15.72 -1.58 -0.64
N VAL A 161 -15.66 -2.19 -1.82
CA VAL A 161 -16.15 -3.58 -2.00
C VAL A 161 -15.27 -4.62 -1.27
N CYS A 162 -14.04 -4.25 -0.93
CA CYS A 162 -13.10 -5.08 -0.19
C CYS A 162 -13.09 -4.84 1.32
N ARG A 163 -13.89 -3.87 1.82
CA ARG A 163 -14.04 -3.63 3.26
C ARG A 163 -14.79 -4.79 3.93
#